data_AF-A0A4Q9DY62-F1
#
_entry.id   AF-A0A4Q9DY62-F1
#
_cell.length_a   1.000
_cell.length_b   1.000
_cell.length_c   1.000
_cell.angle_alpha   90.00
_cell.angle_beta   90.00
_cell.angle_gamma   90.00
#
_symmetry.space_group_name_H-M   'P 1'
#
loop_
_entity.id
_entity.type
_entity.pdbx_description
1 polymer ?
#
loop_
_entity_poly.entity_id
_entity_poly.type
_entity_poly.pdbx_seq_one_letter_code
_entity_poly.pdbx_strand_id
1 'polypeptide(L)'
;MKIHKMKGRAWLLSELFYIAMTDKLPNDTIVVRPDMDPAWKQKIQDAFISLGQDPLGKKVIVDIFSHYGYAKSEDEKFDFTRQVLDIMEGE
;
A
#
# COMPACT_ATOMS: atom_id res chain seq x y z
N MET A 1 -34.43 -13.01 -33.87
CA MET A 1 -34.65 -12.34 -32.57
C MET A 1 -33.55 -11.29 -32.38
N LYS A 2 -33.90 -10.00 -32.30
CA LYS A 2 -32.94 -8.89 -32.24
C LYS A 2 -32.27 -8.85 -30.86
N ILE A 3 -30.96 -8.96 -30.84
CA ILE A 3 -30.13 -8.95 -29.63
C ILE A 3 -30.18 -7.53 -29.05
N HIS A 4 -30.74 -7.42 -27.85
CA HIS A 4 -30.84 -6.17 -27.10
C HIS A 4 -29.47 -5.78 -26.50
N LYS A 5 -29.21 -4.47 -26.47
CA LYS A 5 -28.02 -3.84 -25.87
C LYS A 5 -27.70 -4.43 -24.48
N MET A 6 -26.48 -4.92 -24.32
CA MET A 6 -25.98 -5.52 -23.08
C MET A 6 -25.87 -4.48 -21.95
N LYS A 7 -26.69 -4.63 -20.92
CA LYS A 7 -26.49 -4.06 -19.57
C LYS A 7 -25.53 -4.98 -18.80
N GLY A 8 -24.53 -4.39 -18.13
CA GLY A 8 -23.83 -4.89 -16.93
C GLY A 8 -23.39 -6.37 -16.88
N ARG A 9 -22.09 -6.62 -17.06
CA ARG A 9 -21.46 -7.94 -16.86
C ARG A 9 -21.26 -8.29 -15.37
N ALA A 10 -22.29 -8.20 -14.54
CA ALA A 10 -22.20 -8.54 -13.11
C ALA A 10 -22.14 -10.06 -12.86
N TRP A 11 -22.72 -10.86 -13.74
CA TRP A 11 -22.79 -12.33 -13.61
C TRP A 11 -21.43 -13.04 -13.82
N LEU A 12 -20.48 -12.39 -14.51
CA LEU A 12 -19.12 -12.93 -14.68
C LEU A 12 -18.34 -13.02 -13.35
N LEU A 13 -18.70 -12.21 -12.36
CA LEU A 13 -18.06 -12.22 -11.04
C LEU A 13 -18.79 -13.15 -10.05
N SER A 14 -20.03 -13.58 -10.32
CA SER A 14 -20.76 -14.50 -9.43
C SER A 14 -20.25 -15.95 -9.49
N GLU A 15 -19.43 -16.27 -10.49
CA GLU A 15 -18.79 -17.59 -10.63
C GLU A 15 -17.31 -17.58 -10.18
N LEU A 16 -16.79 -16.45 -9.66
CA LEU A 16 -15.41 -16.34 -9.20
C LEU A 16 -15.29 -16.82 -7.75
N PHE A 17 -14.34 -17.71 -7.49
CA PHE A 17 -13.96 -18.14 -6.14
C PHE A 17 -12.45 -17.98 -5.92
N TYR A 18 -12.06 -17.60 -4.70
CA TYR A 18 -10.66 -17.54 -4.29
C TYR A 18 -10.12 -18.96 -4.09
N ILE A 19 -8.97 -19.27 -4.68
CA ILE A 19 -8.30 -20.57 -4.50
C ILE A 19 -7.34 -20.54 -3.31
N ALA A 20 -6.62 -19.44 -3.15
CA ALA A 20 -5.71 -19.19 -2.04
C ALA A 20 -5.44 -17.67 -1.91
N MET A 21 -4.89 -17.28 -0.77
CA MET A 21 -4.34 -15.95 -0.52
C MET A 21 -2.88 -16.11 -0.11
N THR A 22 -2.04 -15.17 -0.48
CA THR A 22 -0.65 -15.13 -0.01
C THR A 22 -0.60 -14.65 1.43
N ASP A 23 0.53 -14.90 2.08
CA ASP A 23 0.86 -14.21 3.32
C ASP A 23 0.94 -12.70 3.11
N LYS A 24 0.72 -11.96 4.20
CA LYS A 24 0.73 -10.50 4.17
C LYS A 24 2.18 -9.99 4.15
N LEU A 25 2.41 -8.96 3.33
CA LEU A 25 3.60 -8.12 3.39
C LEU A 25 3.21 -6.72 3.90
N PRO A 26 4.16 -5.98 4.49
CA PRO A 26 3.95 -4.56 4.74
C PRO A 26 3.52 -3.84 3.46
N ASN A 27 2.62 -2.87 3.60
CA ASN A 27 2.23 -2.02 2.47
C ASN A 27 3.33 -0.97 2.18
N ASP A 28 3.10 -0.14 1.16
CA ASP A 28 4.03 0.88 0.70
C ASP A 28 4.67 1.72 1.82
N THR A 29 5.96 2.01 1.65
CA THR A 29 6.75 2.79 2.60
C THR A 29 7.13 4.15 2.06
N ILE A 30 7.33 5.10 2.97
CA ILE A 30 8.05 6.34 2.68
C ILE A 30 9.47 6.15 3.20
N VAL A 31 10.42 6.10 2.26
CA VAL A 31 11.85 6.01 2.56
C VAL A 31 12.55 7.32 2.21
N VAL A 32 13.51 7.70 3.04
CA VAL A 32 14.36 8.87 2.83
C VAL A 32 15.79 8.40 2.61
N ARG A 33 16.62 9.27 2.02
CA ARG A 33 18.03 8.95 1.78
C ARG A 33 18.75 8.56 3.08
N PRO A 34 19.67 7.58 3.04
CA PRO A 34 20.39 7.13 4.23
C PRO A 34 21.25 8.25 4.85
N ASP A 35 21.80 9.14 4.03
CA ASP A 35 22.65 10.26 4.42
C ASP A 35 21.89 11.55 4.78
N MET A 36 20.56 11.52 4.85
CA MET A 36 19.76 12.68 5.27
C MET A 36 20.01 13.02 6.75
N ASP A 37 20.07 14.31 7.04
CA ASP A 37 20.17 14.83 8.41
C ASP A 37 19.08 14.24 9.33
N PRO A 38 19.43 13.75 10.54
CA PRO A 38 18.48 13.10 11.43
C PRO A 38 17.28 13.97 11.82
N ALA A 39 17.47 15.29 11.98
CA ALA A 39 16.37 16.19 12.31
C ALA A 39 15.41 16.34 11.12
N TRP A 40 15.91 16.32 9.90
CA TRP A 40 15.07 16.28 8.70
C TRP A 40 14.32 14.96 8.54
N LYS A 41 14.95 13.81 8.84
CA LYS A 41 14.26 12.51 8.85
C LYS A 41 13.05 12.54 9.79
N GLN A 42 13.24 13.06 11.01
CA GLN A 42 12.16 13.18 11.99
C GLN A 42 11.05 14.14 11.53
N LYS A 43 11.41 15.32 11.00
CA LYS A 43 10.43 16.29 10.47
C LYS A 43 9.55 15.72 9.37
N ILE A 44 10.14 14.97 8.43
CA ILE A 44 9.39 14.33 7.34
C ILE A 44 8.44 13.26 7.91
N GLN A 45 8.94 12.40 8.80
CA GLN A 45 8.12 11.38 9.45
C GLN A 45 6.91 12.00 10.16
N ASP A 46 7.14 13.01 10.99
CA ASP A 46 6.08 13.67 11.75
C ASP A 46 5.08 14.37 10.83
N ALA A 47 5.55 15.04 9.76
CA ALA A 47 4.69 15.70 8.78
C ALA A 47 3.71 14.71 8.12
N PHE A 48 4.19 13.55 7.65
CA PHE A 48 3.32 12.54 7.04
C PHE A 48 2.33 11.94 8.03
N ILE A 49 2.76 11.65 9.27
CA ILE A 49 1.85 11.16 10.31
C ILE A 49 0.75 12.20 10.59
N SER A 50 1.11 13.48 10.74
CA SER A 50 0.14 14.56 10.94
C SER A 50 -0.81 14.74 9.76
N LEU A 51 -0.32 14.64 8.52
CA LEU A 51 -1.13 14.66 7.30
C LEU A 51 -2.22 13.58 7.30
N GLY A 52 -1.91 12.38 7.79
CA GLY A 52 -2.88 11.29 7.90
C GLY A 52 -3.93 11.47 8.99
N GLN A 53 -3.68 12.37 9.95
CA GLN A 53 -4.58 12.68 11.07
C GLN A 53 -5.45 13.92 10.80
N ASP A 54 -5.00 14.83 9.93
CA ASP A 54 -5.78 15.99 9.50
C ASP A 54 -6.85 15.60 8.45
N PRO A 55 -8.12 16.02 8.58
CA PRO A 55 -9.17 15.65 7.63
C PRO A 55 -8.91 16.08 6.18
N LEU A 56 -8.33 17.26 5.96
CA LEU A 56 -8.00 17.75 4.61
C LEU A 56 -6.76 17.03 4.08
N GLY A 57 -5.72 16.86 4.92
CA GLY A 57 -4.54 16.07 4.63
C GLY A 57 -4.89 14.64 4.23
N LYS A 58 -5.77 13.98 4.98
CA LYS A 58 -6.28 12.64 4.70
C LYS A 58 -6.97 12.56 3.35
N LYS A 59 -7.81 13.55 3.02
CA LYS A 59 -8.45 13.62 1.69
C LYS A 59 -7.40 13.69 0.57
N VAL A 60 -6.39 14.54 0.72
CA VAL A 60 -5.32 14.69 -0.28
C VAL A 60 -4.54 13.37 -0.47
N ILE A 61 -4.13 12.71 0.61
CA ILE A 61 -3.34 11.47 0.48
C ILE A 61 -4.17 10.29 -0.03
N VAL A 62 -5.47 10.24 0.25
CA VAL A 62 -6.39 9.25 -0.33
C VAL A 62 -6.58 9.53 -1.83
N ASP A 63 -6.85 10.78 -2.20
CA ASP A 63 -7.13 11.14 -3.60
C ASP A 63 -5.92 10.97 -4.52
N ILE A 64 -4.70 11.22 -4.02
CA ILE A 64 -3.48 11.18 -4.84
C ILE A 64 -2.81 9.80 -4.78
N PHE A 65 -2.71 9.20 -3.58
CA PHE A 65 -1.91 7.99 -3.35
C PHE A 65 -2.74 6.78 -2.92
N SER A 66 -4.06 6.92 -2.73
CA SER A 66 -4.91 5.88 -2.12
C SER A 66 -4.43 5.43 -0.73
N HIS A 67 -3.65 6.28 -0.04
CA HIS A 67 -3.16 6.02 1.31
C HIS A 67 -4.15 6.51 2.36
N TYR A 68 -4.38 5.72 3.41
CA TYR A 68 -5.34 6.04 4.47
C TYR A 68 -4.70 6.59 5.75
N GLY A 69 -3.36 6.59 5.83
CA GLY A 69 -2.60 7.07 6.97
C GLY A 69 -1.18 6.51 6.96
N TYR A 70 -0.38 6.99 7.91
CA TYR A 70 1.03 6.62 8.06
C TYR A 70 1.32 6.31 9.52
N ALA A 71 2.23 5.35 9.75
CA ALA A 71 2.68 4.95 11.07
C ALA A 71 4.20 4.79 11.07
N LYS A 72 4.83 4.89 12.26
CA LYS A 72 6.25 4.57 12.40
C LYS A 72 6.46 3.08 12.10
N SER A 73 7.48 2.78 11.32
CA SER A 73 7.90 1.41 11.03
C SER A 73 9.27 1.13 11.63
N GLU A 74 9.56 -0.15 11.76
CA GLU A 74 10.84 -0.73 12.17
C GLU A 74 11.37 -1.54 10.98
N ASP A 75 12.69 -1.69 10.89
CA ASP A 75 13.34 -2.34 9.76
C ASP A 75 13.05 -3.85 9.74
N GLU A 76 12.97 -4.46 10.92
CA GLU A 76 12.70 -5.89 11.15
C GLU A 76 11.34 -6.33 10.57
N LYS A 77 10.39 -5.40 10.39
CA LYS A 77 9.10 -5.68 9.74
C LYS A 77 9.25 -6.09 8.27
N PHE A 78 10.40 -5.78 7.66
CA PHE A 78 10.72 -6.12 6.27
C PHE A 78 11.56 -7.39 6.14
N ASP A 79 11.93 -8.06 7.24
CA ASP A 79 12.72 -9.30 7.20
C ASP A 79 12.02 -10.37 6.35
N PHE A 80 10.70 -10.54 6.51
CA PHE A 80 9.92 -11.47 5.69
C PHE A 80 9.87 -11.03 4.21
N THR A 81 9.89 -9.73 3.93
CA THR A 81 9.95 -9.23 2.55
C THR A 81 11.29 -9.57 1.90
N ARG A 82 12.40 -9.46 2.64
CA ARG A 82 13.75 -9.85 2.16
C ARG A 82 13.82 -11.36 1.93
N GLN A 83 13.32 -12.19 2.84
CA GLN A 83 13.26 -13.64 2.64
C GLN A 83 12.49 -14.03 1.37
N VAL A 84 11.35 -13.39 1.10
CA VAL A 84 10.59 -13.62 -0.13
C VAL A 84 11.39 -13.18 -1.36
N LEU A 85 12.12 -12.07 -1.28
CA LEU A 85 12.99 -11.60 -2.36
C LEU A 85 14.11 -12.61 -2.66
N ASP A 86 14.80 -13.10 -1.63
CA ASP A 86 15.88 -14.10 -1.76
C ASP A 86 15.35 -15.36 -2.49
N ILE A 87 14.19 -15.88 -2.06
CA ILE A 87 13.52 -17.02 -2.71
C ILE A 87 13.18 -16.72 -4.18
N MET A 88 12.73 -15.50 -4.49
CA MET A 88 12.38 -15.08 -5.85
C MET A 88 13.60 -14.91 -6.75
N GLU A 89 14.72 -14.44 -6.20
CA GLU A 89 15.99 -14.25 -6.91
C GLU A 89 16.79 -15.55 -7.05
N GLY A 90 16.36 -16.62 -6.37
CA GLY A 90 16.96 -17.95 -6.43
C GLY A 90 18.18 -18.11 -5.52
N GLU A 91 18.25 -17.28 -4.48
CA GLU A 91 19.21 -17.39 -3.37
C GLU A 91 18.65 -18.29 -2.25
#